data_AF-A0A2S9JUC8-F1
#
_entry.id   AF-A0A2S9JUC8-F1
#
_cell.length_a   1.000
_cell.length_b   1.000
_cell.length_c   1.000
_cell.angle_alpha   90.00
_cell.angle_beta   90.00
_cell.angle_gamma   90.00
#
_symmetry.space_group_name_H-M   'P 1'
#
loop_
_entity.id
_entity.type
_entity.pdbx_description
1 polymer ?
#
loop_
_entity_poly.entity_id
_entity_poly.type
_entity_poly.pdbx_seq_one_letter_code
_entity_poly.pdbx_strand_id
1 'polypeptide(L)'
;MNYNLSDFISKYKDADYITLITEVPKEVQQLDARYLRLKRNEDDNGLTYYRKHVGDFLFYLNTGVVPSGIQITGLREFLPIIEDLVRKGQFNATALDIFNNTI
;
A
#
# COMPACT_ATOMS: atom_id res chain seq x y z
N MET A 1 7.21 -0.57 18.31
CA MET A 1 6.10 -0.79 17.36
C MET A 1 6.77 -1.15 16.06
N ASN A 2 6.62 -2.39 15.59
CA ASN A 2 7.25 -2.83 14.36
C ASN A 2 6.29 -2.54 13.21
N TYR A 3 6.76 -1.84 12.18
CA TYR A 3 5.94 -1.56 11.00
C TYR A 3 5.98 -2.78 10.07
N ASN A 4 4.89 -3.54 10.03
CA ASN A 4 4.80 -4.80 9.30
C ASN A 4 3.69 -4.73 8.25
N LEU A 5 4.05 -4.94 6.97
CA LEU A 5 3.09 -4.96 5.87
C LEU A 5 2.05 -6.08 6.03
N SER A 6 2.42 -7.25 6.56
CA SER A 6 1.46 -8.35 6.75
C SER A 6 0.30 -7.98 7.66
N ASP A 7 0.54 -7.13 8.67
CA ASP A 7 -0.50 -6.64 9.58
C ASP A 7 -1.43 -5.65 8.85
N PHE A 8 -0.87 -4.79 8.00
CA PHE A 8 -1.64 -3.90 7.13
C PHE A 8 -2.54 -4.67 6.17
N ILE A 9 -1.98 -5.67 5.48
CA ILE A 9 -2.75 -6.52 4.55
C ILE A 9 -3.87 -7.25 5.30
N SER A 10 -3.56 -7.83 6.47
CA SER A 10 -4.57 -8.53 7.28
C SER A 10 -5.69 -7.61 7.74
N LYS A 11 -5.38 -6.35 8.04
CA LYS A 11 -6.36 -5.34 8.45
C LYS A 11 -7.28 -4.90 7.30
N TYR A 12 -6.76 -4.79 6.08
CA TYR A 12 -7.47 -4.16 4.97
C TYR A 12 -7.88 -5.10 3.83
N LYS A 13 -7.53 -6.40 3.87
CA LYS A 13 -7.87 -7.39 2.83
C LYS A 13 -9.35 -7.45 2.48
N ASP A 14 -10.23 -7.25 3.45
CA ASP A 14 -11.68 -7.31 3.29
C ASP A 14 -12.33 -5.91 3.30
N ALA A 15 -11.53 -4.84 3.29
CA ALA A 15 -12.06 -3.48 3.27
C ALA A 15 -12.72 -3.14 1.92
N ASP A 16 -13.65 -2.21 1.92
CA ASP A 16 -14.18 -1.64 0.67
C ASP A 16 -13.31 -0.48 0.17
N TYR A 17 -13.48 -0.13 -1.10
CA TYR A 17 -12.70 0.94 -1.74
C TYR A 17 -12.82 2.27 -0.98
N ILE A 18 -14.03 2.63 -0.50
CA ILE A 18 -14.29 3.87 0.23
C ILE A 18 -13.51 3.93 1.54
N THR A 19 -13.46 2.82 2.27
CA THR A 19 -12.68 2.66 3.49
C THR A 19 -11.20 2.85 3.21
N LEU A 20 -10.68 2.23 2.14
CA LEU A 20 -9.27 2.35 1.77
C LEU A 20 -8.88 3.78 1.42
N ILE A 21 -9.63 4.46 0.55
CA ILE A 21 -9.33 5.86 0.18
C ILE A 21 -9.56 6.85 1.33
N THR A 22 -10.21 6.44 2.41
CA THR A 22 -10.43 7.28 3.60
C THR A 22 -9.36 7.05 4.66
N GLU A 23 -8.99 5.80 4.93
CA GLU A 23 -8.11 5.43 6.04
C GLU A 23 -6.63 5.39 5.63
N VAL A 24 -6.31 4.89 4.43
CA VAL A 24 -4.92 4.77 3.97
C VAL A 24 -4.23 6.15 3.85
N PRO A 25 -4.87 7.23 3.34
CA PRO A 25 -4.24 8.56 3.34
C PRO A 25 -3.90 9.08 4.74
N LYS A 26 -4.79 8.85 5.72
CA LYS A 26 -4.54 9.24 7.11
C LYS A 26 -3.34 8.50 7.68
N GLU A 27 -3.23 7.22 7.36
CA GLU A 27 -2.09 6.39 7.75
C GLU A 27 -0.79 6.89 7.12
N VAL A 28 -0.77 7.14 5.80
CA VAL A 28 0.39 7.73 5.10
C VAL A 28 0.80 9.07 5.71
N GLN A 29 -0.15 9.95 6.01
CA GLN A 29 0.13 11.23 6.65
C GLN A 29 0.78 11.06 8.03
N GLN A 30 0.32 10.09 8.82
CA GLN A 30 0.92 9.78 10.12
C GLN A 30 2.33 9.21 9.96
N LEU A 31 2.56 8.34 8.98
CA LEU A 31 3.88 7.77 8.67
C LEU A 31 4.86 8.85 8.23
N ASP A 32 4.44 9.78 7.36
CA ASP A 32 5.24 10.93 6.94
C ASP A 32 5.64 11.79 8.13
N ALA A 33 4.68 12.15 9.00
CA ALA A 33 4.94 12.95 10.19
C ALA A 33 5.91 12.25 11.16
N ARG A 34 5.83 10.92 11.30
CA ARG A 34 6.76 10.13 12.11
C ARG A 34 8.13 10.04 11.48
N TYR A 35 8.21 9.80 10.18
CA TYR A 35 9.46 9.70 9.44
C TYR A 35 10.26 11.01 9.52
N LEU A 36 9.58 12.17 9.42
CA LEU A 36 10.22 13.48 9.59
C LEU A 36 10.77 13.74 11.00
N ARG A 37 10.29 12.99 12.01
CA ARG A 37 10.75 13.11 13.40
C ARG A 37 11.85 12.12 13.76
N LEU A 38 12.15 11.15 12.89
CA LEU A 38 13.23 10.18 13.12
C LEU A 38 14.57 10.90 13.25
N LYS A 39 15.28 10.61 14.33
CA LYS A 39 16.66 11.07 14.48
C LYS A 39 17.60 10.18 13.68
N ARG A 40 18.73 10.74 13.24
CA ARG A 40 19.73 10.05 12.39
C ARG A 40 20.27 8.71 12.93
N ASN A 41 20.20 8.49 14.25
CA ASN A 41 20.72 7.30 14.93
C ASN A 41 19.61 6.44 15.55
N GLU A 42 18.35 6.72 15.24
CA GLU A 42 17.20 5.99 15.75
C GLU A 42 16.91 4.80 14.83
N ASP A 43 16.68 3.63 15.40
CA ASP A 43 16.18 2.47 14.66
C ASP A 43 14.76 2.80 14.16
N ASP A 44 14.56 2.78 12.86
CA ASP A 44 13.28 3.13 12.25
C ASP A 44 12.23 2.02 12.40
N ASN A 45 12.62 0.83 12.91
CA ASN A 45 11.76 -0.34 13.13
C ASN A 45 10.95 -0.73 11.88
N GLY A 46 11.53 -0.54 10.69
CA GLY A 46 10.88 -0.82 9.40
C GLY A 46 9.98 0.31 8.88
N LEU A 47 9.94 1.48 9.55
CA LEU A 47 9.10 2.61 9.16
C LEU A 47 9.36 3.06 7.72
N THR A 48 10.63 3.17 7.31
CA THR A 48 10.96 3.67 5.97
C THR A 48 10.42 2.74 4.89
N TYR A 49 10.61 1.43 5.08
CA TYR A 49 10.13 0.40 4.17
C TYR A 49 8.59 0.40 4.11
N TYR A 50 7.93 0.31 5.27
CA TYR A 50 6.48 0.29 5.36
C TYR A 50 5.83 1.54 4.75
N ARG A 51 6.34 2.74 5.11
CA ARG A 51 5.88 4.03 4.58
C ARG A 51 5.94 4.07 3.06
N LYS A 52 7.05 3.63 2.47
CA LYS A 52 7.21 3.60 1.02
C LYS A 52 6.12 2.74 0.38
N HIS A 53 5.96 1.49 0.85
CA HIS A 53 5.02 0.55 0.26
C HIS A 53 3.55 0.93 0.44
N VAL A 54 3.16 1.45 1.62
CA VAL A 54 1.79 1.93 1.84
C VAL A 54 1.50 3.20 1.02
N GLY A 55 2.50 4.09 0.85
CA GLY A 55 2.39 5.25 -0.02
C GLY A 55 2.26 4.88 -1.50
N ASP A 56 3.05 3.92 -1.96
CA ASP A 56 2.99 3.34 -3.31
C ASP A 56 1.62 2.70 -3.58
N PHE A 57 1.10 1.94 -2.62
CA PHE A 57 -0.24 1.36 -2.68
C PHE A 57 -1.33 2.44 -2.76
N LEU A 58 -1.23 3.50 -1.94
CA LEU A 58 -2.17 4.62 -1.99
C LEU A 58 -2.15 5.33 -3.35
N PHE A 59 -0.94 5.55 -3.91
CA PHE A 59 -0.81 6.15 -5.24
C PHE A 59 -1.49 5.27 -6.29
N TYR A 60 -1.27 3.96 -6.22
CA TYR A 60 -1.90 3.00 -7.13
C TYR A 60 -3.42 3.00 -7.00
N LEU A 61 -3.98 3.00 -5.79
CA LEU A 61 -5.42 3.09 -5.58
C LEU A 61 -6.03 4.35 -6.22
N ASN A 62 -5.33 5.49 -6.13
CA ASN A 62 -5.82 6.76 -6.65
C ASN A 62 -5.69 6.92 -8.17
N THR A 63 -4.72 6.25 -8.79
CA THR A 63 -4.34 6.53 -10.19
C THR A 63 -4.46 5.33 -11.12
N GLY A 64 -4.45 4.11 -10.57
CA GLY A 64 -4.32 2.87 -11.34
C GLY A 64 -2.93 2.67 -11.99
N VAL A 65 -1.94 3.51 -11.67
CA VAL A 65 -0.62 3.52 -12.29
C VAL A 65 0.44 3.06 -11.29
N VAL A 66 1.45 2.34 -11.79
CA VAL A 66 2.65 1.97 -11.02
C VAL A 66 3.76 3.00 -11.31
N PRO A 67 4.16 3.85 -10.34
CA PRO A 67 5.24 4.81 -10.53
C PRO A 67 6.55 4.20 -11.00
N SER A 68 7.22 4.89 -11.92
CA SER A 68 8.58 4.58 -12.39
C SER A 68 9.56 4.66 -11.21
N GLY A 69 9.95 3.52 -10.66
CA GLY A 69 10.77 3.41 -9.44
C GLY A 69 10.20 2.48 -8.37
N ILE A 70 8.95 2.03 -8.55
CA ILE A 70 8.38 0.92 -7.79
C ILE A 70 8.86 -0.39 -8.40
N GLN A 71 9.46 -1.24 -7.58
CA GLN A 71 9.58 -2.65 -7.94
C GLN A 71 8.20 -3.26 -7.77
N ILE A 72 7.60 -3.78 -8.85
CA ILE A 72 6.29 -4.46 -8.84
C ILE A 72 6.19 -5.47 -7.68
N THR A 73 7.31 -6.09 -7.30
CA THR A 73 7.48 -6.93 -6.10
C THR A 73 6.82 -6.35 -4.85
N GLY A 74 7.00 -5.05 -4.59
CA GLY A 74 6.44 -4.38 -3.42
C GLY A 74 4.93 -4.13 -3.49
N LEU A 75 4.41 -3.92 -4.70
CA LEU A 75 2.96 -3.77 -4.89
C LEU A 75 2.25 -5.13 -4.82
N ARG A 76 2.97 -6.22 -5.16
CA ARG A 76 2.44 -7.60 -5.15
C ARG A 76 2.00 -8.06 -3.76
N GLU A 77 2.59 -7.53 -2.70
CA GLU A 77 2.15 -7.75 -1.31
C GLU A 77 0.69 -7.32 -1.09
N PHE A 78 0.21 -6.32 -1.85
CA PHE A 78 -1.15 -5.79 -1.75
C PHE A 78 -2.15 -6.48 -2.68
N LEU A 79 -1.70 -7.47 -3.47
CA LEU A 79 -2.56 -8.22 -4.38
C LEU A 79 -3.84 -8.78 -3.71
N PRO A 80 -3.81 -9.32 -2.48
CA PRO A 80 -5.02 -9.82 -1.82
C PRO A 80 -6.10 -8.75 -1.64
N ILE A 81 -5.72 -7.49 -1.38
CA ILE A 81 -6.66 -6.38 -1.25
C ILE A 81 -7.25 -6.05 -2.62
N ILE A 82 -6.40 -5.95 -3.66
CA ILE A 82 -6.84 -5.59 -5.02
C ILE A 82 -7.76 -6.67 -5.60
N GLU A 83 -7.42 -7.95 -5.44
CA GLU A 83 -8.27 -9.07 -5.86
C GLU A 83 -9.66 -9.01 -5.21
N ASP A 84 -9.72 -8.71 -3.91
CA ASP A 84 -10.99 -8.62 -3.21
C ASP A 84 -11.84 -7.43 -3.66
N LEU A 85 -11.22 -6.27 -3.92
CA LEU A 85 -11.93 -5.12 -4.49
C LEU A 85 -12.47 -5.40 -5.89
N VAL A 86 -11.70 -6.06 -6.74
CA VAL A 86 -12.16 -6.50 -8.08
C VAL A 86 -13.29 -7.50 -7.95
N ARG A 87 -13.18 -8.49 -7.05
CA ARG A 87 -14.23 -9.47 -6.77
C ARG A 87 -15.52 -8.80 -6.29
N LYS A 88 -15.43 -7.73 -5.52
CA LYS A 88 -16.57 -6.90 -5.07
C LYS A 88 -17.12 -5.96 -6.14
N GLY A 89 -16.48 -5.87 -7.31
CA GLY A 89 -16.86 -4.92 -8.37
C GLY A 89 -16.55 -3.45 -8.03
N GLN A 90 -15.66 -3.21 -7.06
CA GLN A 90 -15.28 -1.89 -6.58
C GLN A 90 -13.96 -1.39 -7.21
N PHE A 91 -13.33 -2.22 -8.03
CA PHE A 91 -12.12 -1.89 -8.77
C PHE A 91 -12.15 -2.58 -10.14
N ASN A 92 -11.50 -1.98 -11.14
CA ASN A 92 -11.51 -2.52 -12.50
C ASN A 92 -10.67 -3.80 -12.57
N ALA A 93 -11.15 -4.86 -13.21
CA ALA A 93 -10.40 -6.11 -13.37
C ALA A 93 -9.06 -5.93 -14.11
N THR A 94 -8.97 -4.95 -15.02
CA THR A 94 -7.70 -4.62 -15.71
C THR A 94 -6.62 -4.12 -14.76
N ALA A 95 -6.98 -3.74 -13.54
CA ALA A 95 -6.03 -3.46 -12.47
C ALA A 95 -5.13 -4.66 -12.16
N LEU A 96 -5.62 -5.90 -12.34
CA LEU A 96 -4.85 -7.10 -12.06
C LEU A 96 -3.77 -7.38 -13.12
N ASP A 97 -3.91 -6.80 -14.32
CA ASP A 97 -3.02 -7.08 -15.45
C ASP A 97 -1.57 -6.68 -15.17
N ILE A 98 -1.34 -5.68 -14.32
CA ILE A 98 0.01 -5.25 -13.92
C ILE A 98 0.75 -6.33 -13.12
N PHE A 99 0.03 -7.21 -12.42
CA PHE A 99 0.60 -8.29 -11.62
C PHE A 99 0.83 -9.57 -12.44
N ASN A 100 0.12 -9.70 -13.56
CA ASN A 100 0.16 -10.85 -14.46
C ASN A 100 1.19 -10.68 -15.59
N ASN A 101 1.40 -9.44 -16.07
CA ASN A 101 2.31 -9.15 -17.19
C ASN A 101 3.79 -9.00 -16.79
N THR A 102 4.16 -9.36 -15.56
CA THR A 102 5.55 -9.43 -15.10
C THR A 102 6.02 -10.90 -15.11
N ILE A 103 6.22 -11.45 -16.31
CA ILE A 103 6.97 -12.69 -16.55
C ILE A 103 8.13 -12.35 -17.49
#